data_AF-A0A6A3MUJ4-F1
#
_entry.id   AF-A0A6A3MUJ4-F1
#
_cell.length_a   1.000
_cell.length_b   1.000
_cell.length_c   1.000
_cell.angle_alpha   90.00
_cell.angle_beta   90.00
_cell.angle_gamma   90.00
#
_symmetry.space_group_name_H-M   'P 1'
#
loop_
_entity.id
_entity.type
_entity.pdbx_description
1 polymer ?
#
loop_
_entity_poly.entity_id
_entity_poly.type
_entity_poly.pdbx_seq_one_letter_code
_entity_poly.pdbx_strand_id
1 'polypeptide(L)'
;MGKRRSGDKFQLRPSLLYVFADRYRAARNAHKGVDYQRLSTTKKFKSFKGQAKELRAKEPELKVLLKKALAEQREIDTGKPMKNIDVLEEEVARLDMQHEEDVAKRNQLEVDIEQQEEQQSGYFEAVGVVRSGNWEATERIERSEGKVQHY
;
A
#
# COMPACT_ATOMS: atom_id res chain seq x y z
N MET A 1 -8.30 2.30 30.26
CA MET A 1 -8.62 2.89 28.94
C MET A 1 -7.32 3.37 28.31
N GLY A 2 -6.74 2.60 27.38
CA GLY A 2 -5.43 2.92 26.78
C GLY A 2 -5.49 4.18 25.92
N LYS A 3 -4.56 5.12 26.16
CA LYS A 3 -4.35 6.30 25.31
C LYS A 3 -3.76 5.80 23.98
N ARG A 4 -4.40 6.16 22.86
CA ARG A 4 -3.85 5.89 21.52
C ARG A 4 -2.48 6.56 21.39
N ARG A 5 -1.50 5.88 20.80
CA ARG A 5 -0.20 6.47 20.49
C ARG A 5 -0.40 7.53 19.41
N SER A 6 0.33 8.63 19.47
CA SER A 6 0.21 9.79 18.56
C SER A 6 0.42 9.48 17.07
N GLY A 7 0.86 8.26 16.72
CA GLY A 7 1.01 7.78 15.33
C GLY A 7 -0.15 6.96 14.77
N ASP A 8 -1.15 6.58 15.58
CA ASP A 8 -2.27 5.75 15.11
C ASP A 8 -3.27 6.59 14.30
N LYS A 9 -3.23 6.45 12.97
CA LYS A 9 -4.18 7.12 12.07
C LYS A 9 -5.62 6.75 12.45
N PHE A 10 -6.52 7.73 12.47
CA PHE A 10 -7.95 7.46 12.61
C PHE A 10 -8.47 6.84 11.29
N GLN A 11 -8.68 5.53 11.29
CA GLN A 11 -9.25 4.83 10.14
C GLN A 11 -10.77 4.68 10.31
N LEU A 12 -11.52 5.08 9.28
CA LEU A 12 -12.94 4.74 9.15
C LEU A 12 -13.03 3.34 8.57
N ARG A 13 -13.50 2.40 9.38
CA ARG A 13 -13.82 1.07 8.88
C ARG A 13 -15.01 1.15 7.92
N PRO A 14 -15.13 0.28 6.91
CA PRO A 14 -16.25 0.29 5.97
C PRO A 14 -17.63 0.28 6.64
N SER A 15 -17.80 -0.49 7.71
CA SER A 15 -19.05 -0.53 8.49
C SER A 15 -19.40 0.79 9.20
N LEU A 16 -18.42 1.65 9.47
CA LEU A 16 -18.63 2.97 10.06
C LEU A 16 -18.96 4.02 9.00
N LEU A 17 -18.50 3.84 7.75
CA LEU A 17 -18.84 4.74 6.64
C LEU A 17 -20.34 4.79 6.40
N TYR A 18 -21.03 3.65 6.47
CA TYR A 18 -22.49 3.60 6.30
C TYR A 18 -23.22 4.45 7.35
N VAL A 19 -22.88 4.25 8.63
CA VAL A 19 -23.49 5.02 9.74
C VAL A 19 -23.16 6.51 9.61
N PHE A 20 -21.95 6.84 9.17
CA PHE A 20 -21.54 8.22 8.94
C PHE A 20 -22.34 8.85 7.79
N ALA A 21 -22.48 8.15 6.66
CA ALA A 21 -23.29 8.57 5.52
C ALA A 21 -24.74 8.86 5.90
N ASP A 22 -25.38 7.98 6.67
CA ASP A 22 -26.77 8.17 7.12
C ASP A 22 -26.93 9.42 7.98
N ARG A 23 -26.00 9.65 8.92
CA ARG A 23 -26.01 10.84 9.77
C ARG A 23 -25.73 12.11 8.98
N TYR A 24 -24.83 12.02 8.01
CA TYR A 24 -24.54 13.10 7.07
C TYR A 24 -25.78 13.50 6.27
N ARG A 25 -26.46 12.50 5.68
CA ARG A 25 -27.69 12.68 4.91
C ARG A 25 -28.81 13.26 5.76
N ALA A 26 -29.03 12.73 6.96
CA ALA A 26 -30.05 13.23 7.87
C ALA A 26 -29.81 14.70 8.28
N ALA A 27 -28.56 15.09 8.55
CA ALA A 27 -28.22 16.47 8.87
C ALA A 27 -28.47 17.40 7.68
N ARG A 28 -28.07 16.99 6.46
CA ARG A 28 -28.30 17.77 5.23
C ARG A 28 -29.78 17.92 4.91
N ASN A 29 -30.58 16.86 5.02
CA ASN A 29 -32.03 16.90 4.83
C ASN A 29 -32.73 17.83 5.84
N ALA A 30 -32.16 17.97 7.04
CA ALA A 30 -32.64 18.91 8.05
C ALA A 30 -32.06 20.33 7.90
N HIS A 31 -31.31 20.61 6.82
CA HIS A 31 -30.56 21.85 6.60
C HIS A 31 -29.65 22.25 7.77
N LYS A 32 -29.05 21.26 8.44
CA LYS A 32 -28.18 21.42 9.60
C LYS A 32 -26.78 20.86 9.33
N GLY A 33 -25.81 21.33 10.12
CA GLY A 33 -24.48 20.73 10.17
C GLY A 33 -24.50 19.37 10.88
N VAL A 34 -23.55 18.49 10.54
CA VAL A 34 -23.38 17.22 11.27
C VAL A 34 -22.84 17.51 12.67
N ASP A 35 -23.52 16.99 13.68
CA ASP A 35 -23.06 17.04 15.07
C ASP A 35 -21.95 15.99 15.29
N TYR A 36 -20.73 16.39 14.92
CA TYR A 36 -19.53 15.55 15.07
C TYR A 36 -19.22 15.21 16.52
N GLN A 37 -19.60 16.08 17.46
CA GLN A 37 -19.34 15.87 18.88
C GLN A 37 -20.18 14.69 19.39
N ARG A 38 -21.48 14.71 19.12
CA ARG A 38 -22.40 13.61 19.45
C ARG A 38 -22.10 12.34 18.65
N LEU A 39 -21.68 12.46 17.39
CA LEU A 39 -21.33 11.30 16.58
C LEU A 39 -20.07 10.59 17.14
N SER A 40 -19.07 11.36 17.54
CA SER A 40 -17.81 10.85 18.10
C SER A 40 -18.03 10.06 19.40
N THR A 41 -19.02 10.43 20.22
CA THR A 41 -19.31 9.77 21.50
C THR A 41 -20.21 8.53 21.36
N THR A 42 -20.73 8.26 20.16
CA THR A 42 -21.61 7.11 19.91
C THR A 42 -20.85 5.79 20.03
N LYS A 43 -21.50 4.74 20.56
CA LYS A 43 -20.91 3.40 20.76
C LYS A 43 -20.29 2.77 19.50
N LYS A 44 -20.70 3.21 18.31
CA LYS A 44 -20.16 2.74 17.02
C LYS A 44 -18.80 3.37 16.71
N PHE A 45 -18.58 4.63 17.05
CA PHE A 45 -17.35 5.39 16.75
C PHE A 45 -16.34 5.35 17.89
N LYS A 46 -16.09 4.17 18.47
CA LYS A 46 -15.17 4.02 19.63
C LYS A 46 -13.77 4.59 19.34
N SER A 47 -13.26 4.40 18.12
CA SER A 47 -11.96 4.91 17.69
C SER A 47 -11.89 6.44 17.63
N PHE A 48 -13.04 7.11 17.51
CA PHE A 48 -13.16 8.57 17.44
C PHE A 48 -13.69 9.17 18.74
N LYS A 49 -13.77 8.43 19.85
CA LYS A 49 -14.39 8.92 21.09
C LYS A 49 -13.73 10.22 21.59
N GLY A 50 -14.50 11.31 21.60
CA GLY A 50 -14.02 12.64 22.00
C GLY A 50 -13.18 13.37 20.94
N GLN A 51 -13.04 12.78 19.75
CA GLN A 51 -12.17 13.25 18.66
C GLN A 51 -13.03 13.76 17.49
N ALA A 52 -13.88 14.74 17.77
CA ALA A 52 -14.81 15.30 16.79
C ALA A 52 -14.09 15.98 15.60
N LYS A 53 -12.93 16.60 15.84
CA LYS A 53 -12.10 17.23 14.79
C LYS A 53 -11.62 16.19 13.77
N GLU A 54 -11.12 15.06 14.24
CA GLU A 54 -10.67 13.94 13.40
C GLU A 54 -11.83 13.34 12.60
N LEU A 55 -13.00 13.19 13.22
CA LEU A 55 -14.19 12.72 12.53
C LEU A 55 -14.67 13.70 11.45
N ARG A 56 -14.57 15.00 11.72
CA ARG A 56 -14.87 16.06 10.73
C ARG A 56 -13.86 16.07 9.59
N ALA A 57 -12.58 15.80 9.86
CA ALA A 57 -11.53 15.69 8.84
C ALA A 57 -11.78 14.56 7.83
N LYS A 58 -12.65 13.62 8.17
CA LYS A 58 -13.09 12.53 7.29
C LYS A 58 -14.30 12.84 6.43
N GLU A 59 -14.95 13.99 6.62
CA GLU A 59 -16.06 14.44 5.77
C GLU A 59 -15.70 14.52 4.27
N PRO A 60 -14.51 14.99 3.85
CA PRO A 60 -14.13 15.01 2.44
C PRO A 60 -14.08 13.61 1.81
N GLU A 61 -13.49 12.64 2.51
CA GLU A 61 -13.43 11.23 2.10
C GLU A 61 -14.85 10.66 1.90
N LEU A 62 -15.75 10.91 2.86
CA LEU A 62 -17.16 10.53 2.77
C LEU A 62 -17.86 11.17 1.55
N LYS A 63 -17.64 12.46 1.30
CA LYS A 63 -18.24 13.17 0.16
C LYS A 63 -17.83 12.60 -1.18
N VAL A 64 -16.55 12.23 -1.34
CA VAL A 64 -16.05 11.60 -2.58
C VAL A 64 -16.77 10.28 -2.82
N LEU A 65 -16.91 9.45 -1.78
CA LEU A 65 -17.63 8.18 -1.87
C LEU A 65 -19.10 8.37 -2.23
N LEU A 66 -19.79 9.32 -1.58
CA LEU A 66 -21.20 9.62 -1.88
C LEU A 66 -21.40 10.13 -3.31
N LYS A 67 -20.48 10.96 -3.83
CA LYS A 67 -20.53 11.42 -5.22
C LYS A 67 -20.33 10.26 -6.20
N LYS A 68 -19.39 9.36 -5.92
CA LYS A 68 -19.15 8.16 -6.74
C LYS A 68 -20.38 7.26 -6.75
N ALA A 69 -20.95 6.95 -5.58
CA ALA A 69 -22.17 6.15 -5.47
C ALA A 69 -23.37 6.81 -6.16
N LEU A 70 -23.49 8.14 -6.12
CA LEU A 70 -24.52 8.87 -6.85
C LEU A 70 -24.34 8.78 -8.37
N ALA A 71 -23.10 8.84 -8.86
CA ALA A 71 -22.81 8.66 -10.29
C ALA A 71 -23.17 7.24 -10.73
N GLU A 72 -22.76 6.23 -9.96
CA GLU A 72 -23.09 4.82 -10.20
C GLU A 72 -24.61 4.58 -10.21
N GLN A 73 -25.33 5.14 -9.22
CA GLN A 73 -26.80 5.07 -9.19
C GLN A 73 -27.44 5.76 -10.39
N ARG A 74 -26.91 6.92 -10.82
CA ARG A 74 -27.40 7.61 -12.02
C ARG A 74 -27.14 6.81 -13.29
N GLU A 75 -26.03 6.08 -13.38
CA GLU A 75 -25.79 5.19 -14.51
C GLU A 75 -26.84 4.06 -14.57
N ILE A 76 -27.24 3.52 -13.41
CA ILE A 76 -28.33 2.56 -13.32
C ILE A 76 -29.67 3.21 -13.70
N ASP A 77 -30.01 4.36 -13.09
CA ASP A 77 -31.29 5.04 -13.26
C ASP A 77 -31.50 5.63 -14.66
N THR A 78 -30.41 6.05 -15.33
CA THR A 78 -30.44 6.50 -16.74
C THR A 78 -30.59 5.33 -17.72
N GLY A 79 -30.71 4.10 -17.22
CA GLY A 79 -30.92 2.92 -18.04
C GLY A 79 -29.73 2.64 -18.93
N LYS A 80 -28.50 2.97 -18.49
CA LYS A 80 -27.29 2.48 -19.16
C LYS A 80 -27.42 0.96 -19.15
N PRO A 81 -27.61 0.32 -20.32
CA PRO A 81 -27.88 -1.11 -20.33
C PRO A 81 -26.71 -1.79 -19.63
N MET A 82 -27.00 -2.76 -18.74
CA MET A 82 -25.98 -3.69 -18.29
C MET A 82 -25.18 -4.09 -19.53
N LYS A 83 -23.84 -3.96 -19.47
CA LYS A 83 -22.97 -4.42 -20.56
C LYS A 83 -23.47 -5.80 -20.94
N ASN A 84 -23.78 -6.01 -22.22
CA ASN A 84 -24.19 -7.32 -22.69
C ASN A 84 -23.07 -8.32 -22.35
N ILE A 85 -23.43 -9.59 -22.18
CA ILE A 85 -22.50 -10.69 -21.92
C ILE A 85 -21.33 -10.63 -22.91
N ASP A 86 -21.61 -10.40 -24.20
CA ASP A 86 -20.57 -10.25 -25.25
C ASP A 86 -19.53 -9.15 -24.93
N VAL A 87 -19.96 -8.00 -24.40
CA VAL A 87 -19.08 -6.88 -24.06
C VAL A 87 -18.26 -7.18 -22.81
N LEU A 88 -18.85 -7.92 -21.86
CA LEU A 88 -18.15 -8.38 -20.66
C LEU A 88 -17.12 -9.46 -21.01
N GLU A 89 -17.46 -10.39 -21.90
CA GLU A 89 -16.56 -11.42 -22.39
C GLU A 89 -15.37 -10.83 -23.14
N GLU A 90 -15.59 -9.81 -23.98
CA GLU A 90 -14.50 -9.09 -24.66
C GLU A 90 -13.58 -8.36 -23.66
N GLU A 91 -14.15 -7.73 -22.64
CA GLU A 91 -13.37 -7.05 -21.60
C GLU A 91 -12.57 -8.04 -20.73
N VAL A 92 -13.16 -9.19 -20.40
CA VAL A 92 -12.48 -10.28 -19.68
C VAL A 92 -11.35 -10.86 -20.53
N ALA A 93 -11.58 -11.18 -21.80
CA ALA A 93 -10.55 -11.71 -22.69
C ALA A 93 -9.36 -10.75 -22.85
N ARG A 94 -9.62 -9.44 -22.92
CA ARG A 94 -8.55 -8.43 -22.95
C ARG A 94 -7.79 -8.36 -21.63
N LEU A 95 -8.47 -8.48 -20.49
CA LEU A 95 -7.83 -8.49 -19.18
C LEU A 95 -6.99 -9.76 -18.97
N ASP A 96 -7.45 -10.91 -19.44
CA ASP A 96 -6.71 -12.17 -19.37
C ASP A 96 -5.43 -12.10 -20.19
N MET A 97 -5.50 -11.58 -21.42
CA MET A 97 -4.31 -11.36 -22.26
C MET A 97 -3.31 -10.42 -21.59
N GLN A 98 -3.77 -9.32 -21.00
CA GLN A 98 -2.89 -8.40 -20.27
C GLN A 98 -2.26 -9.05 -19.05
N HIS A 99 -3.02 -9.88 -18.32
CA HIS A 99 -2.51 -10.61 -17.17
C HIS A 99 -1.41 -11.59 -17.56
N GLU A 100 -1.59 -12.34 -18.65
CA GLU A 100 -0.58 -13.25 -19.18
C GLU A 100 0.71 -12.51 -19.57
N GLU A 101 0.59 -11.36 -20.25
CA GLU A 101 1.76 -10.51 -20.56
C GLU A 101 2.50 -10.04 -19.31
N ASP A 102 1.76 -9.62 -18.29
CA ASP A 102 2.34 -9.11 -17.05
C ASP A 102 3.01 -10.23 -16.24
N VAL A 103 2.44 -11.45 -16.24
CA VAL A 103 3.05 -12.64 -15.66
C VAL A 103 4.34 -13.00 -16.41
N ALA A 104 4.33 -12.97 -17.74
CA ALA A 104 5.52 -13.25 -18.55
C ALA A 104 6.64 -12.24 -18.26
N LYS A 105 6.32 -10.93 -18.21
CA LYS A 105 7.28 -9.88 -17.84
C LYS A 105 7.84 -10.08 -16.44
N ARG A 106 6.99 -10.43 -15.47
CA ARG A 106 7.42 -10.71 -14.09
C ARG A 106 8.40 -11.90 -14.06
N ASN A 107 8.07 -12.99 -14.72
CA ASN A 107 8.93 -14.18 -14.74
C ASN A 107 10.29 -13.87 -15.39
N GLN A 108 10.31 -13.08 -16.46
CA GLN A 108 11.56 -12.65 -17.07
C GLN A 108 12.40 -11.80 -16.11
N LEU A 109 11.77 -10.85 -15.41
CA LEU A 109 12.46 -10.02 -14.41
C LEU A 109 13.03 -10.87 -13.26
N GLU A 110 12.35 -11.93 -12.85
CA GLU A 110 12.83 -12.84 -11.80
C GLU A 110 14.11 -13.57 -12.25
N VAL A 111 14.14 -14.07 -13.48
CA VAL A 111 15.35 -14.66 -14.09
C VAL A 111 16.48 -13.64 -14.20
N ASP A 112 16.18 -12.41 -14.63
CA ASP A 112 17.18 -11.36 -14.78
C ASP A 112 17.79 -10.96 -13.42
N ILE A 113 16.96 -10.93 -12.35
CA ILE A 113 17.41 -10.67 -10.98
C ILE A 113 18.32 -11.80 -10.49
N GLU A 114 17.92 -13.07 -10.66
CA GLU A 114 18.74 -14.22 -10.23
C GLU A 114 20.12 -14.20 -10.91
N GLN A 115 20.17 -13.94 -12.23
CA GLN A 115 21.43 -13.82 -12.96
C GLN A 115 22.27 -12.65 -12.44
N GLN A 116 21.64 -11.51 -12.12
CA GLN A 116 22.35 -10.36 -11.58
C GLN A 116 22.93 -10.66 -10.18
N GLU A 117 22.19 -11.36 -9.32
CA GLU A 117 22.66 -11.79 -8.01
C GLU A 117 23.82 -12.79 -8.10
N GLU A 118 23.75 -13.74 -9.03
CA GLU A 118 24.82 -14.70 -9.30
C GLU A 118 26.10 -14.00 -9.79
N GLN A 119 25.96 -13.04 -10.72
CA GLN A 119 27.08 -12.21 -11.17
C GLN A 119 27.70 -11.39 -10.03
N GLN A 120 26.88 -10.81 -9.17
CA GLN A 120 27.37 -10.06 -8.00
C GLN A 120 28.09 -10.97 -6.99
N SER A 121 27.57 -12.17 -6.75
CA SER A 121 28.21 -13.16 -5.87
C SER A 121 29.58 -13.59 -6.42
N GLY A 122 29.64 -13.96 -7.70
CA GLY A 122 30.89 -14.35 -8.35
C GLY A 122 31.93 -13.22 -8.37
N TYR A 123 31.51 -11.97 -8.56
CA TYR A 123 32.39 -10.81 -8.46
C TYR A 123 32.93 -10.62 -7.03
N PHE A 124 32.09 -10.79 -6.01
CA PHE A 124 32.50 -10.66 -4.61
C PHE A 124 33.50 -11.74 -4.19
N GLU A 125 33.28 -12.99 -4.63
CA GLU A 125 34.21 -14.10 -4.42
C GLU A 125 35.57 -13.84 -5.08
N ALA A 126 35.58 -13.42 -6.35
CA ALA A 126 36.82 -13.12 -7.08
C ALA A 126 37.63 -12.00 -6.41
N VAL A 127 36.97 -10.91 -5.98
CA VAL A 127 37.62 -9.81 -5.26
C VAL A 127 38.15 -10.26 -3.89
N GLY A 128 37.43 -11.13 -3.19
CA GLY A 128 37.88 -11.74 -1.93
C GLY A 128 39.15 -12.57 -2.10
N VAL A 129 39.19 -13.43 -3.13
CA VAL A 129 40.35 -14.26 -3.46
C VAL A 129 41.58 -13.41 -3.79
N VAL A 130 41.42 -12.36 -4.61
CA VAL A 130 42.52 -11.45 -4.95
C VAL A 130 43.06 -10.72 -3.72
N ARG A 131 42.17 -10.25 -2.82
CA ARG A 131 42.58 -9.58 -1.57
C ARG A 131 43.34 -10.53 -0.63
N SER A 132 42.86 -11.77 -0.48
CA SER A 132 43.52 -12.78 0.36
C SER A 132 44.91 -13.15 -0.19
N GLY A 133 45.02 -13.38 -1.50
CA GLY A 133 46.30 -13.67 -2.14
C GLY A 133 47.32 -12.53 -2.01
N ASN A 134 46.87 -11.28 -2.13
CA ASN A 134 47.73 -10.11 -1.90
C ASN A 134 48.19 -10.01 -0.44
N TRP A 135 47.32 -10.29 0.53
CA TRP A 135 47.68 -10.31 1.96
C TRP A 135 48.75 -11.35 2.28
N GLU A 136 48.58 -12.58 1.79
CA GLU A 136 49.57 -13.64 1.97
C GLU A 136 50.93 -13.32 1.32
N ALA A 137 50.91 -12.64 0.17
CA ALA A 137 52.12 -12.18 -0.50
C ALA A 137 52.85 -11.10 0.32
N THR A 138 52.12 -10.13 0.88
CA THR A 138 52.69 -9.11 1.77
C THR A 138 53.23 -9.70 3.07
N GLU A 139 52.52 -10.65 3.69
CA GLU A 139 53.01 -11.35 4.90
C GLU A 139 54.29 -12.14 4.63
N ARG A 140 54.41 -12.83 3.48
CA ARG A 140 55.65 -13.54 3.13
C ARG A 140 56.83 -12.59 2.98
N ILE A 141 56.62 -11.42 2.36
CA ILE A 141 57.67 -10.40 2.20
C ILE A 141 58.09 -9.87 3.57
N GLU A 142 57.15 -9.48 4.43
CA GLU A 142 57.44 -8.96 5.77
C GLU A 142 58.14 -9.99 6.67
N ARG A 143 57.78 -11.27 6.54
CA ARG A 143 58.42 -12.39 7.27
C ARG A 143 59.82 -12.68 6.74
N SER A 144 60.07 -12.52 5.44
CA SER A 144 61.40 -12.64 4.83
C SER A 144 62.32 -11.46 5.14
N GLU A 145 61.75 -10.27 5.36
CA GLU A 145 62.46 -9.06 5.79
C GLU A 145 62.64 -8.98 7.32
N GLY A 146 62.17 -9.98 8.07
CA GLY A 146 62.34 -10.08 9.53
C GLY A 146 61.53 -9.06 10.35
N LYS A 147 60.45 -8.49 9.80
CA LYS A 147 59.71 -7.36 10.40
C LYS A 147 58.51 -7.75 11.28
N VAL A 148 58.24 -9.03 11.51
CA VAL A 148 57.02 -9.44 12.25
C VAL A 148 57.22 -9.32 13.76
N GLN A 149 56.70 -8.26 14.38
CA GLN A 149 56.45 -8.22 15.83
C GLN A 149 55.10 -8.86 16.13
N HIS A 150 55.11 -9.96 16.89
CA HIS A 150 53.89 -10.60 17.39
C HIS A 150 53.25 -9.77 18.51
N TYR A 151 51.96 -9.47 18.36
CA TYR A 151 51.02 -9.25 19.47
C TYR A 151 49.80 -10.15 19.24
#